data_AF-A0A177DBT8-F1
#
_entry.id   AF-A0A177DBT8-F1
#
_cell.length_a   1.000
_cell.length_b   1.000
_cell.length_c   1.000
_cell.angle_alpha   90.00
_cell.angle_beta   90.00
_cell.angle_gamma   90.00
#
_symmetry.space_group_name_H-M   'P 1'
#
loop_
_entity.id
_entity.type
_entity.pdbx_description
1 polymer ?
#
loop_
_entity_poly.entity_id
_entity_poly.type
_entity_poly.pdbx_seq_one_letter_code
_entity_poly.pdbx_strand_id
1 'polypeptide(L)'
;MEEEHEFNIEKVSPIWLITALCVVPFGLYQLLNFLSPLIHRLTAMKISAMYIYPIKSLRAIKVTEAIATAHGFKHDRTTHYHSCGMELTTTRETANTSTGSFMLLQETKDGYKNMAVAGYPEMTQFLQEMKNDTITVKYIACGDASKEKSIDIPLEPDTENLDPIDINMHSAPTTAHRMPQKYNDWFTSCFGYPVIFVYLGANLRDVKFQDMQPLEPDPLTRFLSKHVPFTKSYVEKVMGLHKSGEESWKITFADCAPYLFTSQTSLEDVSSRLPEGMDMDMEKFRPNVVVEGAYDPYQEDYWGKLTVKGGTEIILPHNCVRCKSINIDHKTGKPGEGPAGEVLKRLQKDRRVDIGAKWSPVFGRYGFWGSNGKKTEEVWRVGDRVNVAKVNEGLTVWSWPGVG
;
A
#
# COMPACT_ATOMS: atom_id res chain seq x y z
N MET A 1 29.57 29.86 -56.18
CA MET A 1 30.52 30.30 -55.14
C MET A 1 29.71 30.36 -53.86
N GLU A 2 29.77 29.29 -53.08
CA GLU A 2 29.26 29.28 -51.72
C GLU A 2 30.22 30.12 -50.87
N GLU A 3 29.71 31.22 -50.31
CA GLU A 3 30.43 31.96 -49.27
C GLU A 3 30.25 31.20 -47.95
N GLU A 4 31.31 30.50 -47.51
CA GLU A 4 31.39 29.99 -46.15
C GLU A 4 31.38 31.17 -45.18
N HIS A 5 30.25 31.38 -44.50
CA HIS A 5 30.16 32.31 -43.38
C HIS A 5 30.80 31.66 -42.15
N GLU A 6 32.12 31.83 -42.03
CA GLU A 6 32.89 31.39 -40.88
C GLU A 6 32.51 32.23 -39.64
N PHE A 7 31.82 31.61 -38.67
CA PHE A 7 31.38 32.28 -37.45
C PHE A 7 32.58 32.59 -36.54
N ASN A 8 33.02 33.85 -36.57
CA ASN A 8 34.17 34.28 -35.77
C ASN A 8 33.75 34.69 -34.36
N ILE A 9 34.03 33.81 -33.39
CA ILE A 9 33.66 33.97 -31.98
C ILE A 9 34.35 35.17 -31.30
N GLU A 10 35.52 35.62 -31.80
CA GLU A 10 36.28 36.73 -31.24
C GLU A 10 35.63 38.09 -31.49
N LYS A 11 34.70 38.18 -32.45
CA LYS A 11 33.94 39.41 -32.74
C LYS A 11 32.65 39.53 -31.91
N VAL A 12 32.30 38.52 -31.14
CA VAL A 12 31.10 38.53 -30.29
C VAL A 12 31.45 39.16 -28.95
N SER A 13 30.77 40.26 -28.60
CA SER A 13 31.01 40.94 -27.31
C SER A 13 30.81 39.97 -26.13
N PRO A 14 31.69 39.96 -25.12
CA PRO A 14 31.59 39.08 -23.96
C PRO A 14 30.24 39.13 -23.25
N ILE A 15 29.55 40.29 -23.31
CA ILE A 15 28.22 40.49 -22.72
C ILE A 15 27.18 39.59 -23.41
N TRP A 16 27.25 39.43 -24.73
CA TRP A 16 26.31 38.56 -25.47
C TRP A 16 26.56 37.09 -25.23
N LEU A 17 27.83 36.68 -25.04
CA LEU A 17 28.18 35.31 -24.65
C LEU A 17 27.67 34.98 -23.23
N ILE A 18 27.85 35.90 -22.27
CA ILE A 18 27.34 35.74 -20.90
C ILE A 18 25.81 35.75 -20.87
N THR A 19 25.18 36.62 -21.66
CA THR A 19 23.71 36.68 -21.77
C THR A 19 23.18 35.38 -22.36
N ALA A 20 23.81 34.82 -23.39
CA ALA A 20 23.44 33.51 -23.91
C ALA A 20 23.62 32.39 -22.86
N LEU A 21 24.75 32.39 -22.12
CA LEU A 21 25.05 31.41 -21.08
C LEU A 21 24.11 31.47 -19.86
N CYS A 22 23.55 32.63 -19.52
CA CYS A 22 22.67 32.78 -18.36
C CYS A 22 21.18 32.81 -18.75
N VAL A 23 20.83 33.54 -19.80
CA VAL A 23 19.43 33.75 -20.20
C VAL A 23 18.88 32.56 -20.96
N VAL A 24 19.67 31.86 -21.78
CA VAL A 24 19.17 30.67 -22.50
C VAL A 24 18.89 29.51 -21.54
N PRO A 25 19.78 29.13 -20.59
CA PRO A 25 19.45 28.09 -19.63
C PRO A 25 18.31 28.48 -18.67
N PHE A 26 18.25 29.75 -18.25
CA PHE A 26 17.15 30.23 -17.42
C PHE A 26 15.81 30.24 -18.18
N GLY A 27 15.81 30.70 -19.43
CA GLY A 27 14.65 30.68 -20.32
C GLY A 27 14.20 29.25 -20.64
N LEU A 28 15.14 28.33 -20.86
CA LEU A 28 14.86 26.90 -21.06
C LEU A 28 14.31 26.26 -19.78
N TYR A 29 14.85 26.59 -18.61
CA TYR A 29 14.36 26.14 -17.31
C TYR A 29 12.93 26.65 -17.03
N GLN A 30 12.67 27.93 -17.29
CA GLN A 30 11.33 28.53 -17.18
C GLN A 30 10.35 27.89 -18.17
N LEU A 31 10.77 27.65 -19.42
CA LEU A 31 9.96 26.98 -20.43
C LEU A 31 9.67 25.52 -20.07
N LEU A 32 10.66 24.78 -19.55
CA LEU A 32 10.49 23.42 -19.07
C LEU A 32 9.55 23.35 -17.86
N ASN A 33 9.67 24.29 -16.91
CA ASN A 33 8.73 24.41 -15.79
C ASN A 33 7.33 24.82 -16.24
N PHE A 34 7.21 25.65 -17.27
CA PHE A 34 5.93 26.06 -17.84
C PHE A 34 5.24 24.95 -18.65
N LEU A 35 6.02 24.13 -19.37
CA LEU A 35 5.54 22.99 -20.13
C LEU A 35 5.38 21.72 -19.27
N SER A 36 6.03 21.63 -18.12
CA SER A 36 5.95 20.50 -17.17
C SER A 36 4.50 20.12 -16.82
N PRO A 37 3.58 21.04 -16.47
CA PRO A 37 2.17 20.72 -16.25
C PRO A 37 1.47 20.12 -17.49
N LEU A 38 1.91 20.50 -18.69
CA LEU A 38 1.36 20.00 -19.96
C LEU A 38 1.90 18.60 -20.27
N ILE A 39 3.17 18.34 -19.97
CA ILE A 39 3.82 17.02 -20.07
C ILE A 39 3.25 16.06 -19.02
N HIS A 40 3.05 16.51 -17.77
CA HIS A 40 2.36 15.74 -16.73
C HIS A 40 0.87 15.48 -17.05
N ARG A 41 0.24 16.32 -17.87
CA ARG A 41 -1.10 16.02 -18.41
C ARG A 41 -1.06 14.95 -19.51
N LEU A 42 0.06 14.79 -20.22
CA LEU A 42 0.25 13.79 -21.27
C LEU A 42 0.60 12.40 -20.72
N THR A 43 1.24 12.31 -19.55
CA THR A 43 1.47 11.05 -18.81
C THR A 43 0.55 10.95 -17.60
N ALA A 44 -0.75 10.86 -17.85
CA ALA A 44 -1.70 10.62 -16.77
C ALA A 44 -1.44 9.25 -16.15
N MET A 45 -1.08 9.20 -14.87
CA MET A 45 -1.00 7.92 -14.17
C MET A 45 -2.36 7.26 -14.15
N LYS A 46 -2.36 5.93 -14.22
CA LYS A 46 -3.58 5.12 -14.19
C LYS A 46 -3.37 3.86 -13.39
N ILE A 47 -4.45 3.30 -12.88
CA ILE A 47 -4.43 1.98 -12.23
C ILE A 47 -4.12 0.94 -13.30
N SER A 48 -3.01 0.21 -13.18
CA SER A 48 -2.64 -0.89 -14.10
C SER A 48 -3.06 -2.25 -13.58
N ALA A 49 -3.15 -2.43 -12.26
CA ALA A 49 -3.63 -3.65 -11.62
C ALA A 49 -4.25 -3.37 -10.26
N MET A 50 -5.20 -4.21 -9.86
CA MET A 50 -5.79 -4.22 -8.53
C MET A 50 -5.82 -5.63 -7.95
N TYR A 51 -5.64 -5.72 -6.64
CA TYR A 51 -5.53 -6.96 -5.91
C TYR A 51 -6.32 -6.91 -4.60
N ILE A 52 -6.99 -8.03 -4.31
CA ILE A 52 -7.81 -8.25 -3.13
C ILE A 52 -7.29 -9.48 -2.39
N TYR A 53 -7.28 -9.45 -1.06
CA TYR A 53 -6.82 -10.53 -0.19
C TYR A 53 -7.90 -10.91 0.84
N PRO A 54 -8.92 -11.70 0.47
CA PRO A 54 -10.02 -12.02 1.39
C PRO A 54 -9.56 -12.67 2.70
N ILE A 55 -8.61 -13.61 2.59
CA ILE A 55 -7.89 -14.17 3.73
C ILE A 55 -6.49 -13.56 3.80
N LYS A 56 -6.16 -12.97 4.96
CA LYS A 56 -4.85 -12.39 5.24
C LYS A 56 -3.75 -13.43 4.97
N SER A 57 -2.64 -12.95 4.39
CA SER A 57 -1.41 -13.71 4.13
C SER A 57 -1.48 -14.77 3.03
N LEU A 58 -2.66 -15.14 2.52
CA LEU A 58 -2.79 -15.98 1.32
C LEU A 58 -2.56 -15.16 0.04
N ARG A 59 -2.53 -15.82 -1.14
CA ARG A 59 -2.29 -15.13 -2.43
C ARG A 59 -3.43 -14.20 -2.82
N ALA A 60 -3.10 -13.20 -3.64
CA ALA A 60 -4.09 -12.24 -4.11
C ALA A 60 -5.11 -12.85 -5.07
N ILE A 61 -6.25 -12.18 -5.16
CA ILE A 61 -7.16 -12.25 -6.31
C ILE A 61 -6.95 -10.98 -7.12
N LYS A 62 -6.49 -11.13 -8.36
CA LYS A 62 -6.38 -10.01 -9.30
C LYS A 62 -7.76 -9.66 -9.85
N VAL A 63 -8.14 -8.40 -9.78
CA VAL A 63 -9.47 -7.92 -10.23
C VAL A 63 -9.32 -6.74 -11.18
N THR A 64 -10.31 -6.59 -12.07
CA THR A 64 -10.39 -5.46 -13.01
C THR A 64 -11.21 -4.30 -12.46
N GLU A 65 -12.11 -4.58 -11.52
CA GLU A 65 -12.91 -3.59 -10.80
C GLU A 65 -13.14 -4.00 -9.35
N ALA A 66 -13.26 -3.03 -8.45
CA ALA A 66 -13.53 -3.25 -7.04
C ALA A 66 -14.21 -2.03 -6.41
N ILE A 67 -15.04 -2.26 -5.39
CA ILE A 67 -15.62 -1.19 -4.56
C ILE A 67 -14.56 -0.79 -3.52
N ALA A 68 -13.98 0.39 -3.64
CA ALA A 68 -13.05 0.98 -2.68
C ALA A 68 -13.83 1.68 -1.56
N THR A 69 -13.41 1.49 -0.30
CA THR A 69 -14.01 2.10 0.90
C THR A 69 -12.94 2.69 1.83
N ALA A 70 -13.36 3.29 2.95
CA ALA A 70 -12.43 3.75 3.99
C ALA A 70 -11.53 2.65 4.59
N HIS A 71 -11.99 1.40 4.56
CA HIS A 71 -11.31 0.26 5.20
C HIS A 71 -10.70 -0.73 4.19
N GLY A 72 -10.63 -0.38 2.91
CA GLY A 72 -10.04 -1.20 1.84
C GLY A 72 -11.02 -1.49 0.72
N PHE A 73 -10.61 -2.29 -0.26
CA PHE A 73 -11.55 -2.81 -1.26
C PHE A 73 -12.52 -3.77 -0.59
N LYS A 74 -13.80 -3.75 -0.98
CA LYS A 74 -14.76 -4.77 -0.54
C LYS A 74 -14.19 -6.17 -0.82
N HIS A 75 -14.22 -7.03 0.19
CA HIS A 75 -13.61 -8.36 0.24
C HIS A 75 -12.07 -8.39 0.35
N ASP A 76 -11.37 -7.25 0.49
CA ASP A 76 -9.92 -7.22 0.79
C ASP A 76 -9.69 -7.09 2.29
N ARG A 77 -9.64 -8.22 3.00
CA ARG A 77 -9.60 -8.21 4.46
C ARG A 77 -10.67 -7.25 5.03
N THR A 78 -11.81 -7.10 4.38
CA THR A 78 -12.96 -6.30 4.81
C THR A 78 -14.17 -6.83 4.06
N THR A 79 -15.36 -6.82 4.66
CA THR A 79 -16.64 -7.14 3.99
C THR A 79 -17.52 -5.90 4.12
N HIS A 80 -18.69 -5.88 3.49
CA HIS A 80 -19.44 -4.66 3.17
C HIS A 80 -19.69 -3.71 4.37
N TYR A 81 -19.45 -2.40 4.21
CA TYR A 81 -19.89 -1.37 5.17
C TYR A 81 -21.08 -0.62 4.55
N HIS A 82 -22.28 -0.75 5.10
CA HIS A 82 -23.28 0.30 4.85
C HIS A 82 -22.93 1.48 5.73
N SER A 83 -22.69 2.64 5.10
CA SER A 83 -22.71 3.89 5.86
C SER A 83 -24.13 4.08 6.37
N CYS A 84 -24.37 3.74 7.63
CA CYS A 84 -25.51 4.29 8.32
C CYS A 84 -25.25 5.79 8.39
N GLY A 85 -25.96 6.56 7.56
CA GLY A 85 -25.99 8.00 7.70
C GLY A 85 -26.34 8.30 9.15
N MET A 86 -25.53 9.09 9.83
CA MET A 86 -25.92 9.68 11.10
C MET A 86 -27.08 10.66 10.82
N GLU A 87 -28.30 10.14 10.75
CA GLU A 87 -29.45 10.85 11.25
C GLU A 87 -29.70 10.33 12.67
N LEU A 88 -29.53 11.23 13.64
CA LEU A 88 -29.97 11.05 15.01
C LEU A 88 -31.50 10.98 15.02
N THR A 89 -32.05 9.82 14.68
CA THR A 89 -33.44 9.49 14.95
C THR A 89 -33.53 8.18 15.70
N THR A 90 -34.12 8.29 16.88
CA THR A 90 -34.33 7.27 17.89
C THR A 90 -35.23 6.13 17.40
N THR A 91 -34.67 5.17 16.67
CA THR A 91 -35.23 3.82 16.54
C THR A 91 -34.11 2.83 16.32
N ARG A 92 -33.98 1.86 17.24
CA ARG A 92 -33.05 0.73 17.15
C ARG A 92 -33.48 -0.19 16.00
N GLU A 93 -32.93 0.04 14.82
CA GLU A 93 -32.81 -1.01 13.80
C GLU A 93 -31.34 -1.43 13.73
N THR A 94 -31.07 -2.64 14.23
CA THR A 94 -29.76 -3.29 14.20
C THR A 94 -29.48 -3.77 12.77
N ALA A 95 -28.97 -2.88 11.92
CA ALA A 95 -28.31 -3.30 10.70
C ALA A 95 -26.89 -3.80 11.06
N ASN A 96 -26.78 -5.08 11.42
CA ASN A 96 -25.51 -5.79 11.50
C ASN A 96 -24.96 -5.97 10.08
N THR A 97 -24.39 -4.92 9.49
CA THR A 97 -23.53 -5.10 8.32
C THR A 97 -22.17 -5.58 8.80
N SER A 98 -21.94 -6.88 8.66
CA SER A 98 -20.65 -7.49 8.95
C SER A 98 -19.64 -7.00 7.93
N THR A 99 -18.88 -5.96 8.27
CA THR A 99 -17.50 -5.88 7.81
C THR A 99 -16.73 -7.03 8.45
N GLY A 100 -15.66 -7.52 7.85
CA GLY A 100 -15.13 -8.78 8.28
C GLY A 100 -13.97 -9.21 7.43
N SER A 101 -13.03 -9.89 8.06
CA SER A 101 -11.77 -10.27 7.43
C SER A 101 -11.32 -11.57 8.01
N PHE A 102 -10.72 -12.40 7.17
CA PHE A 102 -10.28 -13.71 7.58
C PHE A 102 -8.78 -13.71 7.86
N MET A 103 -8.36 -14.47 8.86
CA MET A 103 -6.95 -14.70 9.15
C MET A 103 -6.74 -16.13 9.65
N LEU A 104 -5.51 -16.61 9.51
CA LEU A 104 -5.06 -17.89 10.05
C LEU A 104 -4.10 -17.64 11.22
N LEU A 105 -4.24 -18.45 12.25
CA LEU A 105 -3.37 -18.49 13.42
C LEU A 105 -2.79 -19.90 13.54
N GLN A 106 -1.52 -20.01 13.90
CA GLN A 106 -0.96 -21.29 14.32
C GLN A 106 -1.26 -21.48 15.80
N GLU A 107 -1.85 -22.61 16.17
CA GLU A 107 -2.01 -22.98 17.58
C GLU A 107 -0.68 -23.51 18.13
N THR A 108 -0.31 -23.04 19.31
CA THR A 108 0.94 -23.38 20.00
C THR A 108 0.62 -23.83 21.43
N LYS A 109 1.60 -24.40 22.13
CA LYS A 109 1.43 -24.84 23.52
C LYS A 109 1.03 -23.70 24.47
N ASP A 110 1.45 -22.47 24.14
CA ASP A 110 1.26 -21.27 24.96
C ASP A 110 0.13 -20.36 24.42
N GLY A 111 -0.67 -20.84 23.46
CA GLY A 111 -1.77 -20.07 22.85
C GLY A 111 -1.75 -20.15 21.33
N TYR A 112 -1.57 -19.01 20.67
CA TYR A 112 -1.56 -18.93 19.20
C TYR A 112 -0.67 -17.81 18.68
N LYS A 113 -0.26 -17.95 17.42
CA LYS A 113 0.60 -16.99 16.73
C LYS A 113 -0.01 -16.59 15.39
N ASN A 114 -0.03 -15.28 15.13
CA ASN A 114 -0.47 -14.74 13.84
C ASN A 114 0.40 -15.27 12.70
N MET A 115 -0.24 -15.77 11.64
CA MET A 115 0.47 -16.31 10.48
C MET A 115 0.67 -15.23 9.41
N ALA A 116 1.93 -15.05 9.00
CA ALA A 116 2.33 -14.18 7.92
C ALA A 116 3.41 -14.85 7.05
N VAL A 117 3.39 -14.57 5.74
CA VAL A 117 4.27 -15.20 4.72
C VAL A 117 5.74 -15.23 5.11
N ALA A 118 6.25 -14.20 5.79
CA ALA A 118 7.64 -14.15 6.23
C ALA A 118 8.01 -15.28 7.23
N GLY A 119 7.07 -15.68 8.08
CA GLY A 119 7.24 -16.78 9.03
C GLY A 119 6.66 -18.12 8.55
N TYR A 120 5.71 -18.07 7.62
CA TYR A 120 4.93 -19.21 7.11
C TYR A 120 4.85 -19.13 5.58
N PRO A 121 5.96 -19.38 4.87
CA PRO A 121 6.03 -19.21 3.42
C PRO A 121 5.05 -20.12 2.65
N GLU A 122 4.68 -21.26 3.22
CA GLU A 122 3.72 -22.21 2.66
C GLU A 122 2.31 -21.63 2.52
N MET A 123 1.98 -20.52 3.20
CA MET A 123 0.74 -19.76 2.96
C MET A 123 0.60 -19.28 1.52
N THR A 124 1.70 -19.16 0.78
CA THR A 124 1.69 -18.76 -0.63
C THR A 124 1.21 -19.86 -1.57
N GLN A 125 1.02 -21.10 -1.07
CA GLN A 125 0.48 -22.23 -1.82
C GLN A 125 -1.04 -22.29 -1.84
N PHE A 126 -1.70 -21.34 -1.16
CA PHE A 126 -3.16 -21.20 -1.16
C PHE A 126 -3.58 -20.09 -2.11
N LEU A 127 -4.26 -20.50 -3.18
CA LEU A 127 -4.91 -19.63 -4.13
C LEU A 127 -6.33 -19.34 -3.66
N GLN A 128 -6.84 -18.18 -4.02
CA GLN A 128 -8.20 -17.76 -3.68
C GLN A 128 -8.93 -17.42 -4.97
N GLU A 129 -10.20 -17.79 -5.03
CA GLU A 129 -11.14 -17.35 -6.07
C GLU A 129 -12.41 -16.88 -5.36
N MET A 130 -13.04 -15.84 -5.89
CA MET A 130 -14.33 -15.36 -5.39
C MET A 130 -15.38 -15.53 -6.46
N LYS A 131 -16.49 -16.15 -6.10
CA LYS A 131 -17.65 -16.27 -6.96
C LYS A 131 -18.90 -16.17 -6.10
N ASN A 132 -19.80 -15.26 -6.48
CA ASN A 132 -21.00 -14.94 -5.70
C ASN A 132 -20.60 -14.57 -4.26
N ASP A 133 -21.27 -15.13 -3.26
CA ASP A 133 -21.05 -14.86 -1.83
C ASP A 133 -20.04 -15.83 -1.18
N THR A 134 -19.12 -16.42 -1.97
CA THR A 134 -18.22 -17.48 -1.51
C THR A 134 -16.79 -17.26 -2.00
N ILE A 135 -15.84 -17.53 -1.11
CA ILE A 135 -14.41 -17.67 -1.38
C ILE A 135 -14.10 -19.16 -1.52
N THR A 136 -13.60 -19.58 -2.67
CA THR A 136 -13.00 -20.89 -2.84
C THR A 136 -11.51 -20.78 -2.61
N VAL A 137 -10.99 -21.48 -1.61
CA VAL A 137 -9.56 -21.57 -1.33
C VAL A 137 -9.03 -22.87 -1.91
N LYS A 138 -8.05 -22.80 -2.82
CA LYS A 138 -7.37 -23.97 -3.40
C LYS A 138 -5.96 -24.07 -2.85
N TYR A 139 -5.62 -25.20 -2.26
CA TYR A 139 -4.26 -25.53 -1.81
C TYR A 139 -3.58 -26.39 -2.87
N ILE A 140 -2.42 -25.94 -3.37
CA ILE A 140 -1.60 -26.68 -4.33
C ILE A 140 -0.21 -26.92 -3.73
N ALA A 141 -0.03 -28.09 -3.13
CA ALA A 141 1.22 -28.46 -2.46
C ALA A 141 2.40 -28.47 -3.43
N CYS A 142 3.34 -27.54 -3.26
CA CYS A 142 4.57 -27.40 -4.07
C CYS A 142 4.32 -27.32 -5.58
N GLY A 143 3.17 -26.80 -6.01
CA GLY A 143 2.78 -26.73 -7.43
C GLY A 143 2.32 -28.06 -8.04
N ASP A 144 2.14 -29.11 -7.23
CA ASP A 144 1.65 -30.41 -7.67
C ASP A 144 0.11 -30.44 -7.69
N ALA A 145 -0.47 -30.26 -8.88
CA ALA A 145 -1.91 -30.24 -9.09
C ALA A 145 -2.61 -31.56 -8.68
N SER A 146 -1.90 -32.69 -8.63
CA SER A 146 -2.49 -33.96 -8.18
C SER A 146 -2.84 -33.97 -6.69
N LYS A 147 -2.27 -33.02 -5.92
CA LYS A 147 -2.49 -32.85 -4.48
C LYS A 147 -3.41 -31.68 -4.17
N GLU A 148 -4.14 -31.19 -5.18
CA GLU A 148 -5.08 -30.09 -5.00
C GLU A 148 -6.16 -30.46 -3.98
N LYS A 149 -6.37 -29.55 -3.02
CA LYS A 149 -7.51 -29.56 -2.12
C LYS A 149 -8.23 -28.23 -2.24
N SER A 150 -9.54 -28.23 -2.11
CA SER A 150 -10.32 -26.99 -2.08
C SER A 150 -11.28 -26.97 -0.90
N ILE A 151 -11.64 -25.76 -0.47
CA ILE A 151 -12.72 -25.52 0.48
C ILE A 151 -13.44 -24.22 0.12
N ASP A 152 -14.75 -24.22 0.29
CA ASP A 152 -15.61 -23.07 0.09
C ASP A 152 -15.95 -22.43 1.43
N ILE A 153 -15.76 -21.12 1.51
CA ILE A 153 -15.94 -20.31 2.71
C ILE A 153 -16.90 -19.16 2.35
N PRO A 154 -18.01 -18.98 3.09
CA PRO A 154 -18.90 -17.85 2.85
C PRO A 154 -18.15 -16.53 3.08
N LEU A 155 -18.35 -15.54 2.22
CA LEU A 155 -17.75 -14.21 2.39
C LEU A 155 -18.19 -13.55 3.69
N GLU A 156 -19.46 -13.76 4.07
CA GLU A 156 -20.09 -13.18 5.25
C GLU A 156 -20.69 -14.32 6.10
N PRO A 157 -19.89 -14.99 6.94
CA PRO A 157 -20.38 -16.03 7.85
C PRO A 157 -21.24 -15.43 8.96
N ASP A 158 -22.22 -16.21 9.41
CA ASP A 158 -22.98 -15.91 10.62
C ASP A 158 -22.07 -16.03 11.86
N THR A 159 -22.02 -14.97 12.66
CA THR A 159 -21.18 -14.85 13.86
C THR A 159 -21.95 -15.02 15.15
N GLU A 160 -23.29 -15.11 15.14
CA GLU A 160 -24.12 -15.11 16.36
C GLU A 160 -23.74 -16.22 17.35
N ASN A 161 -23.35 -17.38 16.84
CA ASN A 161 -23.05 -18.58 17.63
C ASN A 161 -21.58 -19.00 17.56
N LEU A 162 -20.68 -18.10 17.13
CA LEU A 162 -19.26 -18.41 17.03
C LEU A 162 -18.48 -17.93 18.27
N ASP A 163 -17.60 -18.78 18.77
CA ASP A 163 -16.77 -18.48 19.94
C ASP A 163 -15.85 -17.27 19.69
N PRO A 164 -15.86 -16.26 20.57
CA PRO A 164 -14.94 -15.15 20.47
C PRO A 164 -13.50 -15.57 20.77
N ILE A 165 -12.54 -14.90 20.14
CA ILE A 165 -11.11 -15.05 20.37
C ILE A 165 -10.43 -13.68 20.30
N ASP A 166 -9.65 -13.34 21.33
CA ASP A 166 -8.88 -12.11 21.35
C ASP A 166 -7.66 -12.23 20.45
N ILE A 167 -7.40 -11.24 19.61
CA ILE A 167 -6.28 -11.25 18.69
C ILE A 167 -5.49 -9.98 18.92
N ASN A 168 -4.20 -10.13 19.20
CA ASN A 168 -3.28 -9.01 19.20
C ASN A 168 -2.42 -9.06 17.94
N MET A 169 -2.65 -8.12 17.02
CA MET A 169 -1.84 -7.98 15.82
C MET A 169 -1.09 -6.66 15.88
N HIS A 170 0.25 -6.72 15.85
CA HIS A 170 1.11 -5.53 15.83
C HIS A 170 0.86 -4.57 17.00
N SER A 171 0.63 -5.12 18.20
CA SER A 171 0.29 -4.38 19.42
C SER A 171 -1.05 -3.64 19.35
N ALA A 172 -1.93 -4.04 18.44
CA ALA A 172 -3.31 -3.57 18.33
C ALA A 172 -4.28 -4.74 18.62
N PRO A 173 -4.82 -4.83 19.84
CA PRO A 173 -5.79 -5.86 20.20
C PRO A 173 -7.13 -5.63 19.49
N THR A 174 -7.82 -6.73 19.18
CA THR A 174 -9.18 -6.78 18.66
C THR A 174 -9.80 -8.14 19.01
N THR A 175 -11.10 -8.32 18.83
CA THR A 175 -11.77 -9.61 19.05
C THR A 175 -12.28 -10.13 17.71
N ALA A 176 -12.12 -11.42 17.47
CA ALA A 176 -12.62 -12.11 16.29
C ALA A 176 -13.45 -13.32 16.71
N HIS A 177 -14.00 -14.02 15.74
CA HIS A 177 -14.78 -15.24 15.93
C HIS A 177 -14.01 -16.44 15.38
N ARG A 178 -13.98 -17.53 16.14
CA ARG A 178 -13.46 -18.81 15.68
C ARG A 178 -14.42 -19.39 14.66
N MET A 179 -13.90 -19.68 13.47
CA MET A 179 -14.70 -20.29 12.41
C MET A 179 -14.98 -21.77 12.73
N PRO A 180 -16.07 -22.36 12.21
CA PRO A 180 -16.43 -23.76 12.43
C PRO A 180 -15.26 -24.73 12.22
N GLN A 181 -15.20 -25.78 13.06
CA GLN A 181 -14.06 -26.71 13.13
C GLN A 181 -13.69 -27.34 11.78
N LYS A 182 -14.65 -27.55 10.88
CA LYS A 182 -14.41 -28.05 9.52
C LYS A 182 -13.35 -27.24 8.75
N TYR A 183 -13.27 -25.93 8.95
CA TYR A 183 -12.28 -25.07 8.30
C TYR A 183 -10.90 -25.25 8.93
N ASN A 184 -10.84 -25.30 10.27
CA ASN A 184 -9.62 -25.54 11.04
C ASN A 184 -8.99 -26.89 10.65
N ASP A 185 -9.80 -27.95 10.57
CA ASP A 185 -9.37 -29.29 10.18
C ASP A 185 -8.81 -29.31 8.75
N TRP A 186 -9.47 -28.61 7.83
CA TRP A 186 -9.02 -28.51 6.44
C TRP A 186 -7.67 -27.82 6.33
N PHE A 187 -7.52 -26.63 6.93
CA PHE A 187 -6.24 -25.90 6.93
C PHE A 187 -5.15 -26.71 7.65
N THR A 188 -5.45 -27.29 8.80
CA THR A 188 -4.52 -28.17 9.54
C THR A 188 -4.04 -29.33 8.67
N SER A 189 -4.93 -29.95 7.87
CA SER A 189 -4.57 -31.03 6.94
C SER A 189 -3.68 -30.58 5.77
N CYS A 190 -3.66 -29.28 5.45
CA CYS A 190 -2.83 -28.71 4.39
C CYS A 190 -1.47 -28.27 4.93
N PHE A 191 -1.44 -27.58 6.07
CA PHE A 191 -0.22 -27.09 6.72
C PHE A 191 0.57 -28.19 7.44
N GLY A 192 -0.09 -29.24 7.93
CA GLY A 192 0.55 -30.32 8.70
C GLY A 192 0.78 -29.99 10.18
N TYR A 193 0.20 -28.90 10.68
CA TYR A 193 0.19 -28.50 12.09
C TYR A 193 -1.14 -27.82 12.44
N PRO A 194 -1.52 -27.76 13.72
CA PRO A 194 -2.79 -27.16 14.16
C PRO A 194 -2.93 -25.67 13.76
N VAL A 195 -4.02 -25.37 13.06
CA VAL A 195 -4.35 -24.02 12.56
C VAL A 195 -5.76 -23.63 12.98
N ILE A 196 -5.90 -22.40 13.45
CA ILE A 196 -7.18 -21.78 13.80
C ILE A 196 -7.53 -20.77 12.72
N PHE A 197 -8.71 -20.93 12.13
CA PHE A 197 -9.28 -19.98 11.18
C PHE A 197 -10.23 -19.02 11.92
N VAL A 198 -10.02 -17.73 11.72
CA VAL A 198 -10.77 -16.69 12.43
C VAL A 198 -11.38 -15.68 11.48
N TYR A 199 -12.54 -15.16 11.85
CA TYR A 199 -13.25 -14.10 11.14
C TYR A 199 -13.44 -12.90 12.06
N LEU A 200 -12.96 -11.74 11.64
CA LEU A 200 -12.98 -10.52 12.46
C LEU A 200 -14.40 -10.06 12.82
N GLY A 201 -15.37 -10.27 11.93
CA GLY A 201 -16.66 -9.59 12.01
C GLY A 201 -16.49 -8.07 12.00
N ALA A 202 -17.48 -7.35 12.53
CA ALA A 202 -17.56 -5.90 12.46
C ALA A 202 -16.49 -5.15 13.28
N ASN A 203 -15.60 -5.89 13.95
CA ASN A 203 -14.55 -5.33 14.78
C ASN A 203 -13.45 -4.70 13.92
N LEU A 204 -12.79 -3.72 14.50
CA LEU A 204 -11.65 -3.03 13.90
C LEU A 204 -10.54 -2.90 14.94
N ARG A 205 -9.35 -2.56 14.48
CA ARG A 205 -8.19 -2.28 15.33
C ARG A 205 -7.58 -0.92 14.97
N ASP A 206 -6.92 -0.33 15.95
CA ASP A 206 -6.29 0.97 15.76
C ASP A 206 -5.01 0.88 14.93
N VAL A 207 -4.80 1.90 14.10
CA VAL A 207 -3.51 2.21 13.50
C VAL A 207 -2.57 2.73 14.60
N LYS A 208 -1.31 2.27 14.62
CA LYS A 208 -0.32 2.64 15.67
C LYS A 208 0.79 3.56 15.19
N PHE A 209 0.69 4.13 13.98
CA PHE A 209 1.60 5.20 13.57
C PHE A 209 1.45 6.40 14.51
N GLN A 210 2.56 6.84 15.12
CA GLN A 210 2.56 7.90 16.13
C GLN A 210 2.70 9.29 15.50
N ASP A 211 3.56 9.42 14.49
CA ASP A 211 3.84 10.66 13.79
C ASP A 211 3.63 10.45 12.29
N MET A 212 2.49 10.91 11.78
CA MET A 212 2.12 10.86 10.35
C MET A 212 2.73 12.01 9.55
N GLN A 213 3.93 12.49 9.94
CA GLN A 213 4.54 13.68 9.37
C GLN A 213 5.71 13.31 8.45
N PRO A 214 5.86 13.95 7.28
CA PRO A 214 7.13 13.97 6.57
C PRO A 214 8.21 14.65 7.42
N LEU A 215 9.49 14.37 7.13
CA LEU A 215 10.64 14.98 7.79
C LEU A 215 10.52 16.51 7.92
N GLU A 216 11.10 17.04 9.02
CA GLU A 216 11.02 18.43 9.46
C GLU A 216 11.19 19.47 8.33
N PRO A 217 10.51 20.64 8.43
CA PRO A 217 10.63 21.73 7.48
C PRO A 217 12.10 22.12 7.23
N ASP A 218 12.36 22.68 6.05
CA ASP A 218 13.66 23.25 5.69
C ASP A 218 14.20 24.22 6.77
N PRO A 219 15.53 24.47 6.83
CA PRO A 219 16.14 25.29 7.89
C PRO A 219 15.53 26.69 8.06
N LEU A 220 15.03 27.30 6.97
CA LEU A 220 14.39 28.62 7.00
C LEU A 220 13.01 28.54 7.67
N THR A 221 12.23 27.52 7.34
CA THR A 221 10.91 27.29 7.94
C THR A 221 11.02 26.88 9.41
N ARG A 222 12.07 26.12 9.78
CA ARG A 222 12.44 25.86 11.17
C ARG A 222 12.83 27.14 11.92
N PHE A 223 13.58 28.03 11.27
CA PHE A 223 13.94 29.31 11.84
C PHE A 223 12.72 30.20 12.06
N LEU A 224 11.83 30.32 11.07
CA LEU A 224 10.62 31.15 11.14
C LEU A 224 9.63 30.62 12.17
N SER A 225 9.36 29.31 12.20
CA SER A 225 8.49 28.69 13.21
C SER A 225 9.01 28.81 14.64
N LYS A 226 10.34 28.85 14.84
CA LYS A 226 10.98 29.01 16.15
C LYS A 226 10.99 30.47 16.63
N HIS A 227 11.11 31.44 15.72
CA HIS A 227 11.32 32.85 16.09
C HIS A 227 10.09 33.75 15.87
N VAL A 228 9.05 33.26 15.18
CA VAL A 228 7.87 34.07 14.85
C VAL A 228 6.61 33.35 15.35
N PRO A 229 6.19 33.57 16.62
CA PRO A 229 5.11 32.80 17.26
C PRO A 229 3.74 32.92 16.57
N PHE A 230 3.51 33.98 15.77
CA PHE A 230 2.25 34.18 15.05
C PHE A 230 2.16 33.40 13.73
N THR A 231 3.27 32.88 13.19
CA THR A 231 3.24 32.11 11.94
C THR A 231 3.05 30.63 12.18
N LYS A 232 3.15 30.14 13.43
CA LYS A 232 3.03 28.71 13.75
C LYS A 232 1.76 28.08 13.17
N SER A 233 0.58 28.68 13.36
CA SER A 233 -0.68 28.17 12.80
C SER A 233 -0.73 28.24 11.26
N TYR A 234 -0.15 29.28 10.66
CA TYR A 234 -0.12 29.44 9.21
C TYR A 234 0.86 28.46 8.55
N VAL A 235 2.05 28.30 9.13
CA VAL A 235 3.07 27.32 8.73
C VAL A 235 2.54 25.91 8.95
N GLU A 236 1.90 25.62 10.07
CA GLU A 236 1.28 24.31 10.31
C GLU A 236 0.19 23.99 9.28
N LYS A 237 -0.61 24.98 8.88
CA LYS A 237 -1.65 24.84 7.86
C LYS A 237 -1.07 24.69 6.44
N VAL A 238 -0.01 25.41 6.10
CA VAL A 238 0.67 25.34 4.79
C VAL A 238 1.46 24.03 4.65
N MET A 239 2.11 23.57 5.72
CA MET A 239 2.90 22.34 5.76
C MET A 239 2.04 21.08 5.92
N GLY A 240 0.76 21.22 6.29
CA GLY A 240 -0.13 20.10 6.60
C GLY A 240 0.19 19.42 7.94
N LEU A 241 0.83 20.16 8.87
CA LEU A 241 1.23 19.72 10.21
C LEU A 241 0.05 19.65 11.20
N HIS A 242 -1.19 19.62 10.73
CA HIS A 242 -2.28 19.22 11.59
C HIS A 242 -2.05 17.75 12.00
N LYS A 243 -2.02 17.48 13.31
CA LYS A 243 -2.79 16.35 13.82
C LYS A 243 -4.18 16.59 13.22
N SER A 244 -4.61 15.78 12.26
CA SER A 244 -6.03 15.72 11.93
C SER A 244 -6.72 15.37 13.24
N GLY A 245 -7.26 16.39 13.91
CA GLY A 245 -8.11 16.20 15.06
C GLY A 245 -9.26 15.32 14.61
N GLU A 246 -9.55 14.31 15.43
CA GLU A 246 -10.81 13.57 15.44
C GLU A 246 -11.08 12.68 14.21
N GLU A 247 -10.23 11.65 14.05
CA GLU A 247 -10.62 10.23 13.94
C GLU A 247 -9.34 9.42 13.70
N SER A 248 -8.93 8.61 14.68
CA SER A 248 -7.85 7.65 14.48
C SER A 248 -8.30 6.63 13.43
N TRP A 249 -7.57 6.50 12.31
CA TRP A 249 -7.89 5.47 11.32
C TRP A 249 -7.94 4.09 11.99
N LYS A 250 -8.97 3.35 11.60
CA LYS A 250 -9.18 1.97 12.02
C LYS A 250 -9.04 1.05 10.82
N ILE A 251 -8.42 -0.09 11.06
CA ILE A 251 -8.15 -1.10 10.05
C ILE A 251 -8.63 -2.46 10.55
N THR A 252 -8.69 -3.42 9.64
CA THR A 252 -9.05 -4.81 9.90
C THR A 252 -7.77 -5.64 10.14
N PHE A 253 -7.69 -6.87 9.61
CA PHE A 253 -6.47 -7.68 9.57
C PHE A 253 -5.41 -7.21 8.54
N ALA A 254 -5.58 -6.07 7.86
CA ALA A 254 -4.48 -5.43 7.12
C ALA A 254 -3.30 -5.10 8.06
N ASP A 255 -2.04 -5.07 7.61
CA ASP A 255 -0.87 -4.91 8.51
C ASP A 255 -0.70 -3.49 9.08
N CYS A 256 -0.80 -2.47 8.23
CA CYS A 256 -0.58 -1.08 8.64
C CYS A 256 -1.62 -0.11 8.08
N ALA A 257 -2.15 -0.39 6.89
CA ALA A 257 -3.10 0.49 6.20
C ALA A 257 -4.09 -0.32 5.33
N PRO A 258 -5.26 0.25 5.02
CA PRO A 258 -6.25 -0.36 4.13
C PRO A 258 -5.73 -0.63 2.71
N TYR A 259 -4.92 0.30 2.18
CA TYR A 259 -4.37 0.20 0.84
C TYR A 259 -2.85 0.22 0.86
N LEU A 260 -2.24 -0.58 0.00
CA LEU A 260 -0.85 -0.43 -0.43
C LEU A 260 -0.82 -0.04 -1.91
N PHE A 261 -0.27 1.15 -2.20
CA PHE A 261 -0.01 1.62 -3.55
C PHE A 261 1.43 1.30 -3.95
N THR A 262 1.63 0.78 -5.16
CA THR A 262 2.96 0.58 -5.77
C THR A 262 2.96 1.09 -7.20
N SER A 263 4.13 1.35 -7.77
CA SER A 263 4.25 1.74 -9.17
C SER A 263 4.86 0.62 -10.02
N GLN A 264 4.41 0.52 -11.27
CA GLN A 264 4.96 -0.39 -12.26
C GLN A 264 6.43 -0.01 -12.58
N THR A 265 6.71 1.28 -12.70
CA THR A 265 8.07 1.83 -12.92
C THR A 265 9.06 1.40 -11.82
N SER A 266 8.64 1.38 -10.55
CA SER A 266 9.48 0.84 -9.46
C SER A 266 9.73 -0.65 -9.57
N LEU A 267 8.75 -1.45 -10.02
CA LEU A 267 8.91 -2.88 -10.21
C LEU A 267 9.90 -3.20 -11.34
N GLU A 268 9.88 -2.40 -12.41
CA GLU A 268 10.83 -2.49 -13.51
C GLU A 268 12.26 -2.25 -13.02
N ASP A 269 12.47 -1.25 -12.14
CA ASP A 269 13.78 -1.08 -11.49
C ASP A 269 14.17 -2.31 -10.66
N VAL A 270 13.24 -2.90 -9.88
CA VAL A 270 13.56 -4.14 -9.14
C VAL A 270 13.93 -5.29 -10.08
N SER A 271 13.20 -5.43 -11.18
CA SER A 271 13.44 -6.47 -12.19
C SER A 271 14.80 -6.27 -12.88
N SER A 272 15.21 -5.03 -13.14
CA SER A 272 16.52 -4.71 -13.71
C SER A 272 17.72 -5.12 -12.83
N ARG A 273 17.48 -5.35 -11.53
CA ARG A 273 18.49 -5.82 -10.56
C ARG A 273 18.65 -7.35 -10.57
N LEU A 274 17.75 -8.07 -11.26
CA LEU A 274 17.78 -9.51 -11.43
C LEU A 274 18.50 -9.88 -12.74
N PRO A 275 18.95 -11.14 -12.90
CA PRO A 275 19.54 -11.59 -14.16
C PRO A 275 18.58 -11.43 -15.34
N GLU A 276 19.15 -11.30 -16.54
CA GLU A 276 18.38 -11.21 -17.78
C GLU A 276 17.38 -12.37 -17.92
N GLY A 277 16.14 -12.05 -18.32
CA GLY A 277 15.04 -13.01 -18.45
C GLY A 277 14.31 -13.35 -17.14
N MET A 278 14.65 -12.69 -16.02
CA MET A 278 13.95 -12.84 -14.74
C MET A 278 13.29 -11.55 -14.31
N ASP A 279 11.95 -11.50 -14.43
CA ASP A 279 11.16 -10.36 -13.94
C ASP A 279 10.69 -10.58 -12.50
N MET A 280 10.59 -9.47 -11.76
CA MET A 280 10.05 -9.49 -10.41
C MET A 280 8.53 -9.54 -10.44
N ASP A 281 7.94 -10.42 -9.63
CA ASP A 281 6.50 -10.54 -9.48
C ASP A 281 5.95 -9.47 -8.50
N MET A 282 5.07 -8.60 -9.00
CA MET A 282 4.41 -7.57 -8.21
C MET A 282 3.58 -8.13 -7.05
N GLU A 283 2.98 -9.32 -7.19
CA GLU A 283 2.16 -9.93 -6.14
C GLU A 283 2.96 -10.22 -4.87
N LYS A 284 4.28 -10.41 -4.96
CA LYS A 284 5.16 -10.60 -3.81
C LYS A 284 5.25 -9.36 -2.92
N PHE A 285 5.07 -8.17 -3.49
CA PHE A 285 4.97 -6.92 -2.73
C PHE A 285 3.61 -6.75 -2.05
N ARG A 286 2.63 -7.55 -2.45
CA ARG A 286 1.26 -7.58 -1.94
C ARG A 286 0.51 -6.24 -2.00
N PRO A 287 0.61 -5.46 -3.11
CA PRO A 287 -0.10 -4.20 -3.23
C PRO A 287 -1.61 -4.42 -3.30
N ASN A 288 -2.39 -3.37 -3.04
CA ASN A 288 -3.79 -3.33 -3.42
C ASN A 288 -3.97 -2.66 -4.78
N VAL A 289 -3.21 -1.61 -5.04
CA VAL A 289 -3.28 -0.81 -6.28
C VAL A 289 -1.89 -0.67 -6.86
N VAL A 290 -1.75 -1.05 -8.12
CA VAL A 290 -0.56 -0.76 -8.92
C VAL A 290 -0.89 0.37 -9.87
N VAL A 291 -0.04 1.39 -9.90
CA VAL A 291 -0.15 2.51 -10.83
C VAL A 291 0.93 2.45 -11.88
N GLU A 292 0.61 2.80 -13.11
CA GLU A 292 1.56 3.00 -14.20
C GLU A 292 1.59 4.47 -14.63
N GLY A 293 2.67 4.88 -15.31
CA GLY A 293 2.85 6.25 -15.79
C GLY A 293 3.64 7.16 -14.85
N ALA A 294 4.17 6.63 -13.73
CA ALA A 294 5.17 7.34 -12.93
C ALA A 294 6.45 7.50 -13.77
N TYR A 295 7.05 8.70 -13.73
CA TYR A 295 8.14 9.07 -14.64
C TYR A 295 9.47 8.42 -14.25
N ASP A 296 9.77 8.36 -12.95
CA ASP A 296 10.96 7.69 -12.41
C ASP A 296 10.57 6.57 -11.42
N PRO A 297 11.42 5.54 -11.26
CA PRO A 297 11.30 4.59 -10.17
C PRO A 297 11.24 5.29 -8.80
N TYR A 298 10.40 4.79 -7.92
CA TYR A 298 10.25 5.20 -6.53
C TYR A 298 9.70 6.60 -6.30
N GLN A 299 9.14 7.26 -7.32
CA GLN A 299 8.42 8.53 -7.13
C GLN A 299 7.29 8.40 -6.10
N GLU A 300 6.71 7.20 -5.95
CA GLU A 300 5.70 6.95 -4.93
C GLU A 300 6.15 7.24 -3.51
N ASP A 301 7.46 7.17 -3.21
CA ASP A 301 8.00 7.45 -1.87
C ASP A 301 7.65 8.87 -1.38
N TYR A 302 7.40 9.79 -2.31
CA TYR A 302 7.14 11.20 -2.04
C TYR A 302 5.67 11.58 -2.20
N TRP A 303 4.79 10.69 -2.66
CA TRP A 303 3.38 11.07 -2.82
C TRP A 303 2.73 11.28 -1.45
N GLY A 304 2.32 12.51 -1.13
CA GLY A 304 1.59 12.81 0.10
C GLY A 304 0.08 12.57 -0.03
N LYS A 305 -0.45 12.79 -1.23
CA LYS A 305 -1.88 12.62 -1.52
C LYS A 305 -2.10 12.24 -2.99
N LEU A 306 -3.01 11.30 -3.22
CA LEU A 306 -3.52 10.97 -4.55
C LEU A 306 -5.00 11.35 -4.68
N THR A 307 -5.42 11.57 -5.92
CA THR A 307 -6.84 11.62 -6.30
C THR A 307 -7.11 10.55 -7.36
N VAL A 308 -7.98 9.60 -7.05
CA VAL A 308 -8.39 8.53 -7.96
C VAL A 308 -9.71 8.93 -8.64
N LYS A 309 -9.82 8.67 -9.95
CA LYS A 309 -11.01 8.94 -10.77
C LYS A 309 -11.53 10.38 -10.68
N GLY A 310 -10.65 11.31 -10.29
CA GLY A 310 -10.94 12.74 -10.17
C GLY A 310 -11.77 13.14 -8.94
N GLY A 311 -12.06 12.23 -7.99
CA GLY A 311 -12.95 12.55 -6.87
C GLY A 311 -12.56 11.95 -5.52
N THR A 312 -11.94 10.77 -5.48
CA THR A 312 -11.58 10.13 -4.21
C THR A 312 -10.17 10.51 -3.79
N GLU A 313 -10.04 11.17 -2.64
CA GLU A 313 -8.75 11.50 -2.06
C GLU A 313 -8.19 10.32 -1.27
N ILE A 314 -6.91 10.01 -1.49
CA ILE A 314 -6.16 9.03 -0.71
C ILE A 314 -4.97 9.75 -0.07
N ILE A 315 -4.89 9.70 1.25
CA ILE A 315 -3.76 10.20 2.04
C ILE A 315 -2.71 9.12 2.11
N LEU A 316 -1.46 9.47 1.80
CA LEU A 316 -0.33 8.55 1.78
C LEU A 316 0.68 8.95 2.86
N PRO A 317 0.49 8.54 4.12
CA PRO A 317 1.28 9.04 5.25
C PRO A 317 2.61 8.31 5.47
N HIS A 318 2.78 7.08 4.96
CA HIS A 318 3.96 6.27 5.27
C HIS A 318 4.41 5.38 4.12
N ASN A 319 5.72 5.25 3.98
CA ASN A 319 6.38 4.28 3.13
C ASN A 319 6.21 2.85 3.66
N CYS A 320 6.06 1.87 2.76
CA CYS A 320 5.95 0.47 3.11
C CYS A 320 7.35 -0.16 3.21
N VAL A 321 7.76 -0.45 4.45
CA VAL A 321 8.99 -1.21 4.73
C VAL A 321 8.79 -2.67 4.33
N ARG A 322 9.79 -3.24 3.67
CA ARG A 322 9.72 -4.60 3.15
C ARG A 322 10.50 -5.56 4.03
N CYS A 323 9.90 -6.72 4.27
CA CYS A 323 10.53 -7.83 4.97
C CYS A 323 10.83 -8.99 4.00
N LYS A 324 11.38 -10.09 4.54
CA LYS A 324 11.76 -11.29 3.77
C LYS A 324 10.62 -11.98 3.01
N SER A 325 9.37 -11.58 3.18
CA SER A 325 8.23 -12.13 2.43
C SER A 325 8.41 -12.00 0.91
N ILE A 326 9.10 -10.97 0.42
CA ILE A 326 9.32 -10.76 -1.01
C ILE A 326 10.32 -11.76 -1.63
N ASN A 327 11.08 -12.47 -0.80
CA ASN A 327 12.02 -13.51 -1.24
C ASN A 327 11.37 -14.90 -1.31
N ILE A 328 10.09 -15.04 -0.95
CA ILE A 328 9.41 -16.34 -0.98
C ILE A 328 9.10 -16.71 -2.42
N ASP A 329 9.32 -17.98 -2.75
CA ASP A 329 8.84 -18.58 -3.99
C ASP A 329 7.44 -19.14 -3.78
N HIS A 330 6.47 -18.53 -4.47
CA HIS A 330 5.05 -18.90 -4.38
C HIS A 330 4.75 -20.29 -4.94
N LYS A 331 5.60 -20.84 -5.81
CA LYS A 331 5.41 -22.20 -6.35
C LYS A 331 5.74 -23.24 -5.28
N THR A 332 6.89 -23.07 -4.63
CA THR A 332 7.41 -24.04 -3.66
C THR A 332 6.93 -23.78 -2.24
N GLY A 333 6.42 -22.59 -1.91
CA GLY A 333 6.03 -22.22 -0.56
C GLY A 333 7.23 -22.11 0.39
N LYS A 334 8.41 -21.80 -0.14
CA LYS A 334 9.70 -21.78 0.58
C LYS A 334 10.48 -20.51 0.28
N PRO A 335 11.51 -20.17 1.08
CA PRO A 335 12.48 -19.16 0.66
C PRO A 335 13.02 -19.47 -0.73
N GLY A 336 12.98 -18.49 -1.62
CA GLY A 336 13.50 -18.65 -2.97
C GLY A 336 14.99 -18.92 -2.98
N GLU A 337 15.45 -19.61 -4.01
CA GLU A 337 16.87 -19.90 -4.24
C GLU A 337 17.46 -18.93 -5.26
N GLY A 338 18.78 -18.74 -5.19
CA GLY A 338 19.51 -17.89 -6.13
C GLY A 338 19.01 -16.45 -6.16
N PRO A 339 19.06 -15.76 -7.31
CA PRO A 339 18.75 -14.33 -7.42
C PRO A 339 17.34 -13.94 -6.96
N ALA A 340 16.33 -14.79 -7.21
CA ALA A 340 14.95 -14.57 -6.77
C ALA A 340 14.81 -14.60 -5.24
N GLY A 341 15.71 -15.32 -4.55
CA GLY A 341 15.77 -15.41 -3.09
C GLY A 341 16.51 -14.26 -2.41
N GLU A 342 17.16 -13.36 -3.15
CA GLU A 342 17.93 -12.24 -2.57
C GLU A 342 17.41 -10.86 -3.01
N VAL A 343 16.18 -10.76 -3.51
CA VAL A 343 15.54 -9.48 -3.89
C VAL A 343 15.61 -8.47 -2.74
N LEU A 344 15.27 -8.87 -1.52
CA LEU A 344 15.36 -8.02 -0.34
C LEU A 344 16.77 -7.48 -0.13
N LYS A 345 17.79 -8.32 -0.27
CA LYS A 345 19.21 -7.93 -0.13
C LYS A 345 19.63 -6.96 -1.21
N ARG A 346 19.16 -7.15 -2.45
CA ARG A 346 19.39 -6.22 -3.57
C ARG A 346 18.76 -4.85 -3.30
N LEU A 347 17.54 -4.80 -2.77
CA LEU A 347 16.88 -3.56 -2.37
C LEU A 347 17.57 -2.91 -1.16
N GLN A 348 18.07 -3.69 -0.20
CA GLN A 348 18.77 -3.14 0.97
C GLN A 348 20.02 -2.32 0.62
N LYS A 349 20.59 -2.49 -0.58
CA LYS A 349 21.79 -1.75 -1.00
C LYS A 349 21.58 -0.23 -0.97
N ASP A 350 20.40 0.23 -1.36
CA ASP A 350 20.07 1.64 -1.63
C ASP A 350 18.65 2.04 -1.19
N ARG A 351 17.73 1.10 -0.96
CA ARG A 351 16.33 1.38 -0.59
C ARG A 351 16.08 1.46 0.92
N ARG A 352 17.12 1.42 1.77
CA ARG A 352 17.01 1.73 3.21
C ARG A 352 16.96 3.25 3.42
N VAL A 353 15.90 3.86 2.90
CA VAL A 353 15.74 5.32 2.82
C VAL A 353 14.92 5.90 3.99
N ASP A 354 14.20 5.04 4.72
CA ASP A 354 13.41 5.46 5.89
C ASP A 354 14.26 5.36 7.16
N ILE A 355 14.50 6.51 7.81
CA ILE A 355 15.33 6.59 9.02
C ILE A 355 14.70 5.89 10.23
N GLY A 356 13.37 5.76 10.26
CA GLY A 356 12.65 5.05 11.32
C GLY A 356 12.74 3.52 11.19
N ALA A 357 13.08 3.03 10.00
CA ALA A 357 13.24 1.62 9.68
C ALA A 357 14.59 1.34 9.00
N LYS A 358 15.67 1.73 9.68
CA LYS A 358 17.07 1.73 9.18
C LYS A 358 17.51 0.45 8.44
N TRP A 359 16.95 -0.71 8.77
CA TRP A 359 17.39 -2.01 8.23
C TRP A 359 16.52 -2.56 7.10
N SER A 360 15.31 -2.02 6.94
CA SER A 360 14.29 -2.54 6.03
C SER A 360 14.21 -1.63 4.80
N PRO A 361 14.31 -2.18 3.57
CA PRO A 361 14.17 -1.38 2.37
C PRO A 361 12.71 -0.95 2.16
N VAL A 362 12.49 0.13 1.44
CA VAL A 362 11.16 0.67 1.11
C VAL A 362 10.72 0.27 -0.30
N PHE A 363 9.48 -0.19 -0.43
CA PHE A 363 8.80 -0.37 -1.71
C PHE A 363 7.29 -0.20 -1.55
N GLY A 364 6.72 0.78 -2.23
CA GLY A 364 5.30 1.11 -2.14
C GLY A 364 4.96 2.00 -0.94
N ARG A 365 3.71 2.44 -0.90
CA ARG A 365 3.24 3.45 0.05
C ARG A 365 1.85 3.13 0.58
N TYR A 366 1.68 3.28 1.89
CA TYR A 366 0.41 3.03 2.57
C TYR A 366 -0.58 4.15 2.31
N GLY A 367 -1.82 3.77 1.97
CA GLY A 367 -2.91 4.69 1.65
C GLY A 367 -4.10 4.55 2.57
N PHE A 368 -4.65 5.70 2.94
CA PHE A 368 -5.85 5.86 3.75
C PHE A 368 -6.85 6.74 3.01
N TRP A 369 -8.14 6.44 3.19
CA TRP A 369 -9.20 7.24 2.61
C TRP A 369 -9.22 8.65 3.22
N GLY A 370 -9.28 9.67 2.37
CA GLY A 370 -9.35 11.06 2.78
C GLY A 370 -10.74 11.45 3.29
N SER A 371 -10.80 12.26 4.33
CA SER A 371 -12.04 12.70 4.99
C SER A 371 -12.76 13.87 4.29
N ASN A 372 -12.21 14.39 3.19
CA ASN A 372 -12.71 15.62 2.55
C ASN A 372 -14.00 15.45 1.72
N GLY A 373 -14.68 14.30 1.78
CA GLY A 373 -15.89 14.05 1.01
C GLY A 373 -16.95 13.25 1.77
N LYS A 374 -18.23 13.48 1.44
CA LYS A 374 -19.36 12.65 1.88
C LYS A 374 -19.34 11.23 1.29
N LYS A 375 -18.37 10.93 0.42
CA LYS A 375 -18.28 9.68 -0.33
C LYS A 375 -17.62 8.61 0.54
N THR A 376 -18.38 7.56 0.85
CA THR A 376 -17.94 6.44 1.68
C THR A 376 -17.43 5.26 0.86
N GLU A 377 -17.78 5.21 -0.43
CA GLU A 377 -17.36 4.18 -1.37
C GLU A 377 -17.26 4.69 -2.81
N GLU A 378 -16.40 4.05 -3.60
CA GLU A 378 -16.29 4.29 -5.05
C GLU A 378 -15.90 3.01 -5.79
N VAL A 379 -16.51 2.75 -6.95
CA VAL A 379 -16.02 1.69 -7.83
C VAL A 379 -14.79 2.18 -8.62
N TRP A 380 -13.64 1.58 -8.32
CA TRP A 380 -12.40 1.75 -9.06
C TRP A 380 -12.23 0.65 -10.10
N ARG A 381 -11.57 0.99 -11.21
CA ARG A 381 -11.29 0.10 -12.34
C ARG A 381 -9.84 0.21 -12.78
N VAL A 382 -9.30 -0.88 -13.31
CA VAL A 382 -8.08 -0.82 -14.10
C VAL A 382 -8.30 0.15 -15.27
N GLY A 383 -7.37 1.07 -15.46
CA GLY A 383 -7.46 2.18 -16.39
C GLY A 383 -7.95 3.49 -15.78
N ASP A 384 -8.54 3.49 -14.57
CA ASP A 384 -8.94 4.72 -13.90
C ASP A 384 -7.73 5.62 -13.64
N ARG A 385 -7.92 6.93 -13.89
CA ARG A 385 -6.87 7.94 -13.73
C ARG A 385 -6.53 8.14 -12.25
N VAL A 386 -5.24 8.26 -11.97
CA VAL A 386 -4.66 8.61 -10.68
C VAL A 386 -3.87 9.91 -10.85
N ASN A 387 -4.12 10.91 -10.02
CA ASN A 387 -3.35 12.15 -10.01
C ASN A 387 -2.64 12.32 -8.67
N VAL A 388 -1.40 12.79 -8.69
CA VAL A 388 -0.72 13.20 -7.46
C VAL A 388 -1.23 14.59 -7.08
N ALA A 389 -1.99 14.67 -5.99
CA ALA A 389 -2.56 15.92 -5.48
C ALA A 389 -1.60 16.64 -4.52
N LYS A 390 -0.69 15.91 -3.86
CA LYS A 390 0.38 16.47 -3.03
C LYS A 390 1.64 15.62 -3.16
N VAL A 391 2.77 16.26 -3.39
CA VAL A 391 4.11 15.68 -3.24
C VAL A 391 4.71 16.20 -1.94
N ASN A 392 5.33 15.34 -1.17
CA ASN A 392 6.05 15.69 0.06
C ASN A 392 7.44 16.20 -0.29
N GLU A 393 7.91 17.20 0.47
CA GLU A 393 9.26 17.76 0.31
C GLU A 393 10.37 16.78 0.73
N GLY A 394 10.02 15.79 1.55
CA GLY A 394 10.94 14.77 2.02
C GLY A 394 10.27 13.44 2.31
N LEU A 395 11.10 12.45 2.61
CA LEU A 395 10.64 11.11 2.99
C LEU A 395 9.92 11.15 4.35
N THR A 396 8.96 10.25 4.49
CA THR A 396 8.28 10.01 5.77
C THR A 396 9.14 9.17 6.68
N VAL A 397 8.89 9.27 7.99
CA VAL A 397 9.58 8.47 9.00
C VAL A 397 8.65 7.36 9.49
N TRP A 398 9.15 6.13 9.46
CA TRP A 398 8.47 4.99 10.05
C TRP A 398 8.34 5.17 11.57
N SER A 399 7.11 5.20 12.07
CA SER A 399 6.81 5.46 13.49
C SER A 399 5.94 4.38 14.13
N TRP A 400 5.78 3.21 13.51
CA TRP A 400 5.03 2.09 14.09
C TRP A 400 5.93 1.28 15.04
N PRO A 401 5.67 1.25 16.36
CA PRO A 401 6.53 0.53 17.29
C PRO A 401 6.41 -0.99 17.13
N GLY A 402 7.55 -1.68 17.06
CA GLY A 402 7.60 -3.15 17.05
C GLY A 402 7.19 -3.84 15.74
N VAL A 403 7.00 -3.08 14.67
CA VAL A 403 6.77 -3.59 13.30
C VAL A 403 7.84 -2.99 12.40
N GLY A 404 8.64 -3.82 11.72
CA GLY A 404 9.71 -3.35 10.84
C GLY A 404 10.78 -4.39 10.56
#